data_AF-A0AAN8BAA6-F1
#
_entry.id   AF-A0AAN8BAA6-F1
#
_cell.length_a   1.000
_cell.length_b   1.000
_cell.length_c   1.000
_cell.angle_alpha   90.00
_cell.angle_beta   90.00
_cell.angle_gamma   90.00
#
_symmetry.space_group_name_H-M   'P 1'
#
loop_
_entity.id
_entity.type
_entity.pdbx_description
1 polymer ?
#
loop_
_entity_poly.entity_id
_entity_poly.type
_entity_poly.pdbx_seq_one_letter_code
_entity_poly.pdbx_strand_id
1 'polypeptide(L)'
;MASESPEYAPFFAVMGASAAMVFSALGAAYGTAKSGTGIAAMSVMRPELIMKSIIPVVMAGIIAIYGLVVAVLIANNISEKVTLYKSFLHLGAGLSVGLSGLAAGFRNRHQVLGLYGLIVALILSTK
;
A
#
# COMPACT_ATOMS: atom_id res chain seq x y z
N MET A 1 7.20 28.61 -25.19
CA MET A 1 7.28 29.56 -24.06
C MET A 1 6.30 29.08 -22.99
N ALA A 2 6.65 28.66 -21.79
CA ALA A 2 7.90 28.21 -21.20
C ALA A 2 7.44 27.35 -20.02
N SER A 3 7.91 26.11 -19.95
CA SER A 3 8.36 25.54 -18.69
C SER A 3 9.02 24.24 -19.10
N GLU A 4 10.35 24.23 -19.07
CA GLU A 4 11.08 23.04 -18.61
C GLU A 4 10.17 22.33 -17.61
N SER A 5 9.80 21.08 -17.88
CA SER A 5 9.31 20.23 -16.80
C SER A 5 10.38 20.35 -15.72
N PRO A 6 10.10 21.01 -14.58
CA PRO A 6 11.15 21.33 -13.65
C PRO A 6 11.85 20.04 -13.26
N GLU A 7 13.16 20.07 -13.05
CA GLU A 7 13.92 18.86 -12.69
C GLU A 7 13.38 18.18 -11.42
N TYR A 8 12.62 18.91 -10.59
CA TYR A 8 11.92 18.39 -9.42
C TYR A 8 10.57 17.70 -9.72
N ALA A 9 10.09 17.65 -10.97
CA ALA A 9 8.88 16.93 -11.34
C ALA A 9 8.90 15.44 -10.93
N PRO A 10 9.95 14.64 -11.21
CA PRO A 10 10.00 13.23 -10.81
C PRO A 10 10.07 13.03 -9.28
N PHE A 11 10.54 14.01 -8.51
CA PHE A 11 10.64 13.91 -7.05
C PHE A 11 9.29 13.57 -6.40
N PHE A 12 8.20 14.21 -6.84
CA PHE A 12 6.86 13.94 -6.31
C PHE A 12 6.34 12.54 -6.70
N ALA A 13 6.69 12.03 -7.88
CA ALA A 13 6.31 10.69 -8.31
C ALA A 13 7.02 9.61 -7.47
N VAL A 14 8.34 9.76 -7.24
CA VAL A 14 9.12 8.86 -6.40
C VAL A 14 8.67 8.92 -4.94
N MET A 15 8.35 10.12 -4.43
CA MET A 15 7.76 10.28 -3.11
C MET A 15 6.42 9.55 -3.00
N GLY A 16 5.56 9.63 -4.02
CA GLY A 16 4.31 8.85 -4.11
C GLY A 16 4.52 7.34 -4.02
N ALA A 17 5.48 6.80 -4.78
CA ALA A 17 5.83 5.37 -4.75
C ALA A 17 6.36 4.95 -3.37
N SER A 18 7.22 5.77 -2.75
CA SER A 18 7.74 5.50 -1.41
C SER A 18 6.64 5.52 -0.34
N ALA A 19 5.72 6.50 -0.41
CA ALA A 19 4.60 6.61 0.51
C ALA A 19 3.63 5.43 0.39
N ALA A 20 3.36 4.97 -0.84
CA ALA A 20 2.53 3.78 -1.08
C ALA A 20 3.09 2.57 -0.35
N MET A 21 4.40 2.32 -0.47
CA MET A 21 5.07 1.19 0.18
C MET A 21 5.14 1.32 1.69
N VAL A 22 5.60 2.46 2.21
CA VAL A 22 5.82 2.64 3.66
C VAL A 22 4.52 2.49 4.43
N PHE A 23 3.44 3.16 4.01
CA PHE A 23 2.18 3.09 4.72
C PHE A 23 1.49 1.73 4.59
N SER A 24 1.58 1.08 3.43
CA SER A 24 1.04 -0.28 3.24
C SER A 24 1.82 -1.32 4.06
N ALA A 25 3.16 -1.20 4.11
CA ALA A 25 4.02 -2.06 4.90
C ALA A 25 3.79 -1.87 6.41
N LEU A 26 3.60 -0.63 6.87
CA LEU A 26 3.23 -0.34 8.27
C LEU A 26 1.87 -0.96 8.63
N GLY A 27 0.87 -0.84 7.75
CA GLY A 27 -0.44 -1.49 7.94
C GLY A 27 -0.33 -3.00 8.07
N ALA A 28 0.42 -3.64 7.16
CA ALA A 28 0.65 -5.08 7.17
C ALA A 28 1.45 -5.54 8.41
N ALA A 29 2.48 -4.78 8.80
CA ALA A 29 3.29 -5.06 9.98
C ALA A 29 2.46 -4.98 11.26
N TYR A 30 1.62 -3.95 11.41
CA TYR A 30 0.74 -3.81 12.57
C TYR A 30 -0.33 -4.91 12.61
N GLY A 31 -0.93 -5.21 11.47
CA GLY A 31 -1.92 -6.28 11.35
C GLY A 31 -1.34 -7.64 11.72
N THR A 32 -0.10 -7.91 11.30
CA THR A 32 0.67 -9.12 11.63
C THR A 32 1.08 -9.15 13.09
N ALA A 33 1.50 -8.04 13.68
CA ALA A 33 1.88 -7.98 15.10
C ALA A 33 0.71 -8.34 16.02
N LYS A 34 -0.47 -7.72 15.80
CA LYS A 34 -1.68 -7.99 16.60
C LYS A 34 -2.19 -9.42 16.47
N SER A 35 -2.16 -9.99 15.26
CA SER A 35 -2.59 -11.38 15.02
C SER A 35 -1.55 -12.39 15.50
N GLY A 36 -0.26 -12.10 15.31
CA GLY A 36 0.87 -12.92 15.75
C GLY A 36 0.92 -13.12 17.27
N THR A 37 0.66 -12.08 18.06
CA THR A 37 0.57 -12.23 19.53
C THR A 37 -0.57 -13.17 19.95
N GLY A 38 -1.70 -13.14 19.23
CA GLY A 38 -2.83 -14.03 19.49
C GLY A 38 -2.51 -15.49 19.12
N ILE A 39 -1.81 -15.70 18.01
CA ILE A 39 -1.35 -17.04 17.59
C ILE A 39 -0.34 -17.60 18.59
N ALA A 40 0.61 -16.78 19.07
CA ALA A 40 1.63 -17.21 20.03
C ALA A 40 1.02 -17.60 21.39
N ALA A 41 -0.05 -16.93 21.83
CA ALA A 41 -0.77 -17.32 23.05
C ALA A 41 -1.61 -18.60 22.84
N MET A 42 -2.26 -18.72 21.69
CA MET A 42 -3.10 -19.88 21.35
C MET A 42 -2.28 -21.15 21.06
N SER A 43 -1.07 -21.03 20.53
CA SER A 43 -0.21 -22.17 20.18
C SER A 43 0.20 -23.00 21.39
N VAL A 44 0.28 -22.37 22.57
CA VAL A 44 0.60 -23.05 23.84
C VAL A 44 -0.63 -23.73 24.44
N MET A 45 -1.82 -23.11 24.32
CA MET A 45 -3.03 -23.59 24.99
C MET A 45 -3.77 -24.66 24.16
N ARG A 46 -3.90 -24.48 22.84
CA ARG A 46 -4.62 -25.40 21.94
C ARG A 46 -4.01 -25.40 20.53
N PRO A 47 -2.96 -26.22 20.29
CA PRO A 47 -2.22 -26.21 19.03
C PRO A 47 -3.05 -26.65 17.81
N GLU A 48 -4.12 -27.40 18.01
CA GLU A 48 -5.06 -27.85 16.96
C GLU A 48 -5.71 -26.67 16.20
N LEU A 49 -5.80 -25.50 16.83
CA LEU A 49 -6.45 -24.31 16.26
C LEU A 49 -5.49 -23.36 15.53
N ILE A 50 -4.18 -23.67 15.50
CA ILE A 50 -3.17 -22.83 14.85
C ILE A 50 -3.47 -22.66 13.35
N MET A 51 -3.82 -23.74 12.66
CA MET A 51 -4.05 -23.73 11.21
C MET A 51 -5.15 -22.73 10.80
N LYS A 52 -6.22 -22.61 11.60
CA LYS A 52 -7.30 -21.64 11.37
C LYS A 52 -6.90 -20.22 11.75
N SER A 53 -5.98 -20.07 12.70
CA SER A 53 -5.54 -18.77 13.23
C SER A 53 -4.52 -18.06 12.33
N ILE A 54 -3.99 -18.73 11.30
CA ILE A 54 -3.06 -18.14 10.30
C ILE A 54 -3.79 -17.26 9.27
N ILE A 55 -5.08 -17.50 9.01
CA ILE A 55 -5.85 -16.78 7.99
C ILE A 55 -5.76 -15.25 8.16
N PRO A 56 -5.91 -14.65 9.36
CA PRO A 56 -5.77 -13.20 9.55
C PRO A 56 -4.38 -12.64 9.26
N VAL A 57 -3.31 -13.43 9.47
CA VAL A 57 -1.93 -13.02 9.15
C VAL A 57 -1.76 -12.91 7.64
N VAL A 58 -2.27 -13.89 6.89
CA VAL A 58 -2.22 -13.88 5.43
C VAL A 58 -3.02 -12.69 4.88
N MET A 59 -4.18 -12.38 5.46
CA MET A 59 -4.99 -11.23 5.04
C MET A 59 -4.28 -9.88 5.28
N ALA A 60 -3.49 -9.76 6.35
CA ALA A 60 -2.65 -8.58 6.56
C ALA A 60 -1.52 -8.48 5.52
N GLY A 61 -0.95 -9.61 5.09
CA GLY A 61 0.11 -9.67 4.08
C GLY A 61 -0.33 -9.18 2.69
N ILE A 62 -1.58 -9.45 2.29
CA ILE A 62 -2.08 -9.04 0.96
C ILE A 62 -2.10 -7.50 0.82
N ILE A 63 -2.27 -6.76 1.91
CA ILE A 63 -2.25 -5.28 1.92
C ILE A 63 -0.89 -4.74 1.47
N ALA A 64 0.22 -5.39 1.86
CA ALA A 64 1.55 -4.97 1.42
C ALA A 64 1.75 -5.19 -0.09
N ILE A 65 1.15 -6.25 -0.64
CA ILE A 65 1.21 -6.55 -2.08
C ILE A 65 0.48 -5.46 -2.88
N TYR A 66 -0.64 -4.95 -2.38
CA TYR A 66 -1.36 -3.84 -3.01
C TYR A 66 -0.51 -2.57 -3.11
N GLY A 67 0.23 -2.22 -2.05
CA GLY A 67 1.19 -1.11 -2.08
C GLY A 67 2.34 -1.34 -3.07
N LEU A 68 2.85 -2.58 -3.15
CA LEU A 68 3.92 -2.96 -4.07
C LEU A 68 3.50 -2.82 -5.54
N VAL A 69 2.32 -3.33 -5.90
CA VAL A 69 1.82 -3.24 -7.27
C VAL A 69 1.74 -1.78 -7.72
N VAL A 70 1.23 -0.89 -6.87
CA VAL A 70 1.11 0.54 -7.21
C VAL A 70 2.47 1.22 -7.29
N ALA A 71 3.40 0.91 -6.39
CA ALA A 71 4.76 1.47 -6.45
C ALA A 71 5.49 1.05 -7.74
N VAL A 72 5.36 -0.22 -8.16
CA VAL A 72 5.94 -0.73 -9.41
C VAL A 72 5.27 -0.09 -10.64
N LEU A 73 3.96 0.13 -10.62
CA LEU A 73 3.26 0.83 -11.71
C LEU A 73 3.73 2.29 -11.85
N ILE A 74 3.91 3.00 -10.74
CA ILE A 74 4.45 4.36 -10.75
C ILE A 74 5.90 4.35 -11.27
N ALA A 75 6.75 3.44 -10.79
CA ALA A 75 8.15 3.35 -11.22
C ALA A 75 8.30 3.10 -12.72
N ASN A 76 7.43 2.27 -13.32
CA ASN A 76 7.42 2.01 -14.76
C ASN A 76 6.90 3.19 -15.60
N ASN A 77 6.14 4.12 -15.01
CA ASN A 77 5.56 5.27 -15.72
C ASN A 77 6.43 6.54 -15.62
N ILE A 78 7.52 6.52 -14.84
CA ILE A 78 8.45 7.64 -14.72
C ILE A 78 9.30 7.71 -16.01
N SER A 79 9.11 8.78 -16.78
CA SER A 79 9.91 9.09 -17.98
C SER A 79 10.48 10.51 -17.87
N GLU A 80 11.55 10.81 -18.60
CA GLU A 80 12.26 12.11 -18.55
C GLU A 80 11.39 13.32 -18.91
N LYS A 81 10.22 13.12 -19.54
CA LYS A 81 9.26 14.17 -19.93
C LYS A 81 7.96 14.14 -19.12
N VAL A 82 8.03 13.88 -17.83
CA VAL A 82 6.84 13.92 -16.96
C VAL A 82 6.44 15.36 -16.68
N THR A 83 5.21 15.71 -17.05
CA THR A 83 4.56 16.99 -16.67
C THR A 83 4.29 17.00 -15.16
N LEU A 84 4.43 18.17 -14.51
CA LEU A 84 4.10 18.36 -13.08
C LEU A 84 2.74 17.78 -12.66
N TYR A 85 1.74 17.91 -13.53
CA TYR A 85 0.40 17.37 -13.31
C TYR A 85 0.40 15.84 -13.11
N LYS A 86 1.15 15.10 -13.94
CA LYS A 86 1.28 13.64 -13.82
C LYS A 86 2.02 13.25 -12.54
N SER A 87 3.05 14.01 -12.15
CA SER A 87 3.76 13.75 -10.90
C SER A 87 2.87 13.90 -9.66
N PHE A 88 2.01 14.92 -9.62
CA PHE A 88 1.04 15.08 -8.53
C PHE A 88 -0.05 14.00 -8.55
N LEU A 89 -0.46 13.52 -9.73
CA LEU A 89 -1.36 12.36 -9.83
C LEU A 89 -0.74 11.09 -9.25
N HIS A 90 0.54 10.80 -9.55
CA HIS A 90 1.24 9.65 -8.98
C HIS A 90 1.44 9.78 -7.46
N LEU A 91 1.69 11.00 -6.96
CA LEU A 91 1.71 11.27 -5.52
C LEU A 91 0.36 10.99 -4.86
N GLY A 92 -0.74 11.46 -5.46
CA GLY A 92 -2.10 11.20 -4.98
C GLY A 92 -2.48 9.73 -5.01
N ALA A 93 -2.12 9.01 -6.08
CA ALA A 93 -2.35 7.57 -6.22
C ALA A 93 -1.59 6.77 -5.16
N GLY A 94 -0.33 7.14 -4.88
CA GLY A 94 0.46 6.50 -3.85
C GLY A 94 -0.09 6.71 -2.44
N LEU A 95 -0.50 7.94 -2.12
CA LEU A 95 -1.09 8.27 -0.82
C LEU A 95 -2.46 7.62 -0.59
N SER A 96 -3.31 7.52 -1.63
CA SER A 96 -4.62 6.89 -1.49
C SER A 96 -4.52 5.40 -1.14
N VAL A 97 -3.61 4.66 -1.78
CA VAL A 97 -3.34 3.25 -1.45
C VAL A 97 -2.64 3.13 -0.10
N GLY A 98 -1.62 3.93 0.15
CA GLY A 98 -0.85 3.86 1.40
C GLY A 98 -1.74 4.07 2.63
N LEU A 99 -2.53 5.14 2.67
CA LEU A 99 -3.38 5.46 3.83
C LEU A 99 -4.56 4.49 3.98
N SER A 100 -5.16 4.03 2.88
CA SER A 100 -6.21 3.02 2.93
C SER A 100 -5.68 1.65 3.38
N GLY A 101 -4.46 1.28 2.97
CA GLY A 101 -3.75 0.09 3.41
C GLY A 101 -3.42 0.14 4.90
N LEU A 102 -2.96 1.28 5.41
CA LEU A 102 -2.74 1.50 6.85
C LEU A 102 -4.05 1.32 7.64
N ALA A 103 -5.14 1.94 7.19
CA ALA A 103 -6.45 1.83 7.83
C ALA A 103 -7.00 0.38 7.81
N ALA A 104 -6.79 -0.34 6.70
CA ALA A 104 -7.15 -1.75 6.59
C ALA A 104 -6.34 -2.63 7.55
N GLY A 105 -5.04 -2.37 7.71
CA GLY A 105 -4.15 -3.09 8.62
C GLY A 105 -4.50 -2.93 10.11
N PHE A 106 -5.04 -1.77 10.52
CA PHE A 106 -5.56 -1.60 11.89
C PHE A 106 -6.81 -2.44 12.16
N ARG A 107 -7.65 -2.66 11.15
CA ARG A 107 -8.93 -3.37 11.26
C ARG A 107 -8.92 -4.60 10.36
N ASN A 108 -8.00 -5.54 10.64
CA ASN A 108 -7.75 -6.84 9.99
C ASN A 108 -9.01 -7.67 9.60
N ARG A 109 -10.21 -7.33 10.08
CA ARG A 109 -11.47 -7.99 9.73
C ARG A 109 -12.12 -7.51 8.42
N HIS A 110 -11.70 -6.40 7.81
CA HIS A 110 -12.30 -5.90 6.55
C HIS A 110 -11.24 -5.52 5.49
N GLN A 111 -10.81 -6.51 4.69
CA GLN A 111 -9.89 -6.31 3.56
C GLN A 111 -10.47 -5.43 2.44
N VAL A 112 -11.81 -5.27 2.40
CA VAL A 112 -12.52 -4.50 1.37
C VAL A 112 -12.05 -3.04 1.31
N LEU A 113 -11.65 -2.44 2.45
CA LEU A 113 -11.12 -1.08 2.49
C LEU A 113 -9.81 -0.90 1.69
N GLY A 114 -8.93 -1.90 1.70
CA GLY A 114 -7.68 -1.87 0.92
C GLY A 114 -7.94 -2.02 -0.59
N LEU A 115 -8.97 -2.78 -0.97
CA LEU A 115 -9.39 -2.94 -2.37
C LEU A 115 -9.92 -1.63 -2.96
N TYR A 116 -10.72 -0.87 -2.22
CA TYR A 116 -11.20 0.44 -2.69
C TYR A 116 -10.04 1.42 -2.95
N GLY A 117 -9.05 1.46 -2.06
CA GLY A 117 -7.87 2.30 -2.26
C GLY A 117 -7.06 1.92 -3.51
N LEU A 118 -6.91 0.62 -3.77
CA LEU A 118 -6.24 0.12 -4.97
C LEU A 118 -7.00 0.45 -6.26
N ILE A 119 -8.33 0.32 -6.27
CA ILE A 119 -9.16 0.71 -7.43
C ILE A 119 -8.99 2.21 -7.72
N VAL A 120 -9.03 3.07 -6.70
CA VAL A 120 -8.87 4.52 -6.87
C VAL A 120 -7.48 4.86 -7.41
N ALA A 121 -6.42 4.23 -6.90
CA ALA A 121 -5.07 4.47 -7.40
C ALA A 121 -4.83 3.93 -8.81
N LEU A 122 -5.43 2.80 -9.17
CA LEU A 122 -5.37 2.31 -10.56
C LEU A 122 -6.06 3.27 -11.52
N ILE A 123 -7.22 3.83 -11.13
CA ILE A 123 -7.91 4.84 -11.93
C ILE A 123 -7.07 6.12 -12.06
N LEU A 124 -6.45 6.58 -10.96
CA LEU A 124 -5.57 7.76 -11.00
C LEU A 124 -4.29 7.50 -11.80
N SER A 125 -3.70 6.30 -11.72
CA SER A 125 -2.45 5.97 -12.40
C SER A 125 -2.62 5.68 -13.90
N THR A 126 -3.85 5.51 -14.38
CA THR A 126 -4.18 5.29 -15.80
C THR A 126 -4.48 6.61 -16.53
N LYS A 127 -4.69 7.72 -15.80
CA LYS A 127 -4.90 9.07 -16.35
C LYS A 127 -3.59 9.83 -16.47
#